data_AF-A0A951DL23-F1
#
_entry.id   AF-A0A951DL23-F1
#
_cell.length_a   1.000
_cell.length_b   1.000
_cell.length_c   1.000
_cell.angle_alpha   90.00
_cell.angle_beta   90.00
_cell.angle_gamma   90.00
#
_symmetry.space_group_name_H-M   'P 1'
#
loop_
_entity.id
_entity.type
_entity.pdbx_description
1 polymer ?
#
loop_
_entity_poly.entity_id
_entity_poly.type
_entity_poly.pdbx_seq_one_letter_code
_entity_poly.pdbx_strand_id
1 'polypeptide(L)'
;MRRTGSDAPNQAATRDSRLRDITSAVESFTYELAVAVAGDEPAFDATVSRELAQRLRAALRPHLNSHERMRPDFGSFAEVRIEGELLDSTRPVRVDVEFEDQSVRELTGGRLIPVPPRRVHLTLRVDLDPCVIRDCAVSLREHTG
;
A
#
# COMPACT_ATOMS: atom_id res chain seq x y z
N MET A 1 -17.30 43.07 -3.37
CA MET A 1 -16.09 42.64 -4.10
C MET A 1 -15.96 41.12 -4.00
N ARG A 2 -16.24 40.38 -5.07
CA ARG A 2 -16.02 38.93 -5.17
C ARG A 2 -14.67 38.69 -5.86
N ARG A 3 -13.69 38.15 -5.15
CA ARG A 3 -12.57 37.41 -5.75
C ARG A 3 -12.81 35.94 -5.45
N THR A 4 -13.38 35.22 -6.41
CA THR A 4 -13.60 33.76 -6.32
C THR A 4 -13.09 33.02 -7.55
N GLY A 5 -12.39 33.70 -8.47
CA GLY A 5 -12.00 33.13 -9.78
C GLY A 5 -10.60 32.52 -9.85
N SER A 6 -9.70 32.83 -8.92
CA SER A 6 -8.29 32.41 -8.99
C SER A 6 -7.97 31.16 -8.18
N ASP A 7 -8.71 30.90 -7.09
CA ASP A 7 -8.39 29.82 -6.15
C ASP A 7 -8.96 28.47 -6.58
N ALA A 8 -10.15 28.43 -7.19
CA ALA A 8 -10.80 27.20 -7.62
C ALA A 8 -9.97 26.36 -8.62
N PRO A 9 -9.40 26.93 -9.71
CA PRO A 9 -8.57 26.15 -10.64
C PRO A 9 -7.25 25.68 -10.00
N ASN A 10 -6.68 26.48 -9.07
CA ASN A 10 -5.46 26.11 -8.36
C ASN A 10 -5.71 24.96 -7.36
N GLN A 11 -6.85 24.98 -6.68
CA GLN A 11 -7.28 23.91 -5.78
C GLN A 11 -7.58 22.61 -6.52
N ALA A 12 -8.26 22.68 -7.67
CA ALA A 12 -8.50 21.50 -8.51
C ALA A 12 -7.19 20.87 -8.97
N ALA A 13 -6.25 21.67 -9.50
CA ALA A 13 -4.93 21.20 -9.90
C ALA A 13 -4.14 20.58 -8.74
N THR A 14 -4.20 21.19 -7.56
CA THR A 14 -3.56 20.67 -6.34
C THR A 14 -4.16 19.33 -5.95
N ARG A 15 -5.49 19.22 -5.91
CA ARG A 15 -6.20 17.98 -5.59
C ARG A 15 -5.84 16.85 -6.55
N ASP A 16 -5.84 17.14 -7.86
CA ASP A 16 -5.47 16.16 -8.88
C ASP A 16 -4.01 15.70 -8.76
N SER A 17 -3.11 16.61 -8.40
CA SER A 17 -1.71 16.26 -8.11
C SER A 17 -1.62 15.33 -6.90
N ARG A 18 -2.27 15.69 -5.78
CA ARG A 18 -2.24 14.87 -4.56
C ARG A 18 -2.85 13.49 -4.79
N LEU A 19 -3.93 13.38 -5.57
CA LEU A 19 -4.51 12.10 -5.94
C LEU A 19 -3.52 11.23 -6.71
N ARG A 20 -2.79 11.79 -7.69
CA ARG A 20 -1.75 11.05 -8.41
C ARG A 20 -0.61 10.63 -7.49
N ASP A 21 -0.14 11.52 -6.63
CA ASP A 21 0.95 11.23 -5.69
C ASP A 21 0.56 10.11 -4.72
N ILE A 22 -0.68 10.13 -4.20
CA ILE A 22 -1.22 9.09 -3.33
C ILE A 22 -1.28 7.75 -4.09
N THR A 23 -1.88 7.73 -5.28
CA THR A 23 -2.01 6.49 -6.06
C THR A 23 -0.63 5.90 -6.37
N SER A 24 0.33 6.72 -6.80
CA SER A 24 1.70 6.28 -7.04
C SER A 24 2.36 5.73 -5.77
N ALA A 25 2.17 6.40 -4.62
CA ALA A 25 2.71 5.91 -3.35
C ALA A 25 2.08 4.57 -2.93
N VAL A 26 0.78 4.38 -3.15
CA VAL A 26 0.10 3.10 -2.89
C VAL A 26 0.63 2.00 -3.78
N GLU A 27 0.76 2.23 -5.08
CA GLU A 27 1.30 1.26 -6.03
C GLU A 27 2.73 0.85 -5.64
N SER A 28 3.62 1.83 -5.45
CA SER A 28 5.00 1.58 -4.99
C SER A 28 5.02 0.83 -3.67
N PHE A 29 4.19 1.20 -2.70
CA PHE A 29 4.13 0.48 -1.43
C PHE A 29 3.72 -0.98 -1.57
N THR A 30 2.69 -1.28 -2.36
CA THR A 30 2.24 -2.67 -2.57
C THR A 30 3.29 -3.51 -3.30
N TYR A 31 3.99 -2.91 -4.25
CA TYR A 31 5.12 -3.55 -4.93
C TYR A 31 6.26 -3.86 -3.95
N GLU A 32 6.70 -2.87 -3.17
CA GLU A 32 7.78 -3.08 -2.20
C GLU A 32 7.37 -4.04 -1.07
N LEU A 33 6.09 -4.08 -0.70
CA LEU A 33 5.56 -5.08 0.21
C LEU A 33 5.67 -6.49 -0.39
N ALA A 34 5.38 -6.66 -1.68
CA ALA A 34 5.57 -7.93 -2.38
C ALA A 34 7.06 -8.32 -2.38
N VAL A 35 7.98 -7.42 -2.74
CA VAL A 35 9.44 -7.64 -2.68
C VAL A 35 9.86 -8.14 -1.29
N ALA A 36 9.42 -7.44 -0.24
CA ALA A 36 9.71 -7.80 1.14
C ALA A 36 9.17 -9.19 1.52
N VAL A 37 7.93 -9.51 1.10
CA VAL A 37 7.30 -10.82 1.35
C VAL A 37 7.99 -11.95 0.57
N ALA A 38 8.54 -11.64 -0.61
CA ALA A 38 9.35 -12.58 -1.40
C ALA A 38 10.72 -12.90 -0.77
N GLY A 39 11.10 -12.17 0.29
CA GLY A 39 12.37 -12.29 1.00
C GLY A 39 13.51 -11.45 0.43
N ASP A 40 13.19 -10.54 -0.49
CA ASP A 40 14.15 -9.61 -1.07
C ASP A 40 14.14 -8.26 -0.30
N GLU A 41 15.20 -7.45 -0.41
CA GLU A 41 15.28 -6.16 0.32
C GLU A 41 14.40 -5.10 -0.37
N PRO A 42 13.36 -4.57 0.31
CA PRO A 42 12.46 -3.57 -0.25
C PRO A 42 13.04 -2.14 -0.18
N ALA A 43 12.76 -1.32 -1.17
CA ALA A 43 13.12 0.09 -1.25
C ALA A 43 12.13 1.02 -0.51
N PHE A 44 11.76 0.66 0.73
CA PHE A 44 10.76 1.37 1.53
C PHE A 44 11.06 2.86 1.78
N ASP A 45 12.34 3.22 1.81
CA ASP A 45 12.80 4.55 2.24
C ASP A 45 12.29 5.70 1.33
N ALA A 46 11.77 5.39 0.15
CA ALA A 46 11.19 6.37 -0.78
C ALA A 46 9.69 6.65 -0.58
N THR A 47 8.95 5.78 0.12
CA THR A 47 7.48 5.78 0.07
C THR A 47 6.82 5.62 1.45
N VAL A 48 7.52 5.05 2.43
CA VAL A 48 7.01 4.89 3.80
C VAL A 48 7.85 5.64 4.81
N SER A 49 7.22 5.99 5.93
CA SER A 49 7.96 6.50 7.10
C SER A 49 8.98 5.48 7.59
N ARG A 50 10.07 5.98 8.18
CA ARG A 50 11.13 5.14 8.76
C ARG A 50 10.57 4.18 9.82
N GLU A 51 9.67 4.68 10.65
CA GLU A 51 9.02 3.93 11.72
C GLU A 51 8.18 2.79 11.16
N LEU A 52 7.42 3.03 10.08
CA LEU A 52 6.66 1.99 9.41
C LEU A 52 7.58 0.95 8.76
N ALA A 53 8.64 1.38 8.06
CA ALA A 53 9.61 0.48 7.45
C ALA A 53 10.23 -0.47 8.49
N GLN A 54 10.58 0.05 9.68
CA GLN A 54 11.09 -0.77 10.79
C GLN A 54 10.05 -1.77 11.30
N ARG A 55 8.79 -1.33 11.48
CA ARG A 55 7.69 -2.21 11.89
C ARG A 55 7.43 -3.32 10.89
N LEU A 56 7.43 -3.02 9.59
CA LEU A 56 7.24 -4.00 8.52
C LEU A 56 8.37 -5.03 8.50
N ARG A 57 9.63 -4.59 8.53
CA ARG A 57 10.79 -5.50 8.60
C ARG A 57 10.71 -6.41 9.83
N ALA A 58 10.37 -5.86 11.00
CA ALA A 58 10.21 -6.64 12.23
C ALA A 58 9.07 -7.66 12.15
N ALA A 59 7.94 -7.28 11.54
CA ALA A 59 6.78 -8.15 11.36
C ALA A 59 7.02 -9.29 10.36
N LEU A 60 7.79 -9.03 9.29
CA LEU A 60 8.09 -10.03 8.26
C LEU A 60 9.21 -10.99 8.66
N ARG A 61 10.17 -10.55 9.50
CA ARG A 61 11.35 -11.34 9.87
C ARG A 61 11.07 -12.79 10.30
N PRO A 62 10.04 -13.11 11.12
CA PRO A 62 9.75 -14.50 11.50
C PRO A 62 9.40 -15.39 10.29
N HIS A 63 8.78 -14.82 9.25
CA HIS A 63 8.36 -15.54 8.06
C HIS A 63 9.52 -15.74 7.07
N LEU A 64 10.40 -14.75 6.95
CA LEU A 64 11.57 -14.79 6.06
C LEU A 64 12.64 -15.79 6.52
N ASN A 65 12.66 -16.13 7.80
CA ASN A 65 13.58 -17.15 8.34
C ASN A 65 13.13 -18.60 8.07
N SER A 66 12.00 -18.80 7.39
CA SER A 66 11.58 -20.13 6.96
C SER A 66 12.34 -20.57 5.70
N HIS A 67 12.60 -21.87 5.52
CA HIS A 67 13.24 -22.41 4.30
C HIS A 67 12.30 -22.43 3.07
N GLU A 68 11.20 -21.69 3.13
CA GLU A 68 10.19 -21.62 2.08
C GLU A 68 10.14 -20.21 1.53
N ARG A 69 10.04 -20.07 0.21
CA ARG A 69 9.93 -18.77 -0.43
C ARG A 69 8.49 -18.49 -0.78
N MET A 70 8.00 -17.30 -0.43
CA MET A 70 6.74 -16.81 -0.95
C MET A 70 6.95 -16.24 -2.35
N ARG A 71 6.06 -16.53 -3.29
CA ARG A 71 5.96 -15.84 -4.59
C ARG A 71 4.69 -14.99 -4.56
N PRO A 72 4.82 -13.71 -4.21
CA PRO A 72 3.68 -12.81 -4.18
C PRO A 72 3.04 -12.69 -5.55
N ASP A 73 1.72 -12.73 -5.57
CA ASP A 73 0.90 -12.39 -6.73
C ASP A 73 -0.26 -11.53 -6.24
N PHE A 74 0.04 -10.25 -6.00
CA PHE A 74 -0.97 -9.26 -5.65
C PHE A 74 -1.61 -8.84 -6.97
N GLY A 75 -2.80 -9.34 -7.24
CA GLY A 75 -3.55 -9.02 -8.45
C GLY A 75 -3.90 -7.53 -8.53
N SER A 76 -4.62 -7.15 -9.58
CA SER A 76 -5.08 -5.77 -9.76
C SER A 76 -5.88 -5.26 -8.57
N PHE A 77 -5.74 -3.97 -8.27
CA PHE A 77 -6.59 -3.32 -7.28
C PHE A 77 -8.04 -3.37 -7.76
N ALA A 78 -8.91 -3.93 -6.92
CA ALA A 78 -10.35 -3.97 -7.14
C ALA A 78 -10.98 -2.61 -6.80
N GLU A 79 -10.52 -1.98 -5.71
CA GLU A 79 -10.97 -0.65 -5.29
C GLU A 79 -9.82 0.11 -4.60
N VAL A 80 -9.69 1.39 -4.89
CA VAL A 80 -8.89 2.35 -4.11
C VAL A 80 -9.80 3.48 -3.66
N ARG A 81 -9.96 3.65 -2.35
CA ARG A 81 -10.79 4.70 -1.75
C ARG A 81 -9.93 5.63 -0.92
N ILE A 82 -10.04 6.93 -1.19
CA ILE A 82 -9.28 7.97 -0.48
C ILE A 82 -10.27 8.80 0.33
N GLU A 83 -10.09 8.80 1.65
CA GLU A 83 -10.93 9.51 2.62
C GLU A 83 -10.10 10.55 3.37
N GLY A 84 -10.50 11.83 3.28
CA GLY A 84 -9.83 12.93 3.99
C GLY A 84 -9.86 14.23 3.19
N GLU A 85 -9.29 15.28 3.78
CA GLU A 85 -9.19 16.60 3.14
C GLU A 85 -7.86 16.70 2.37
N LEU A 86 -7.94 16.77 1.04
CA LEU A 86 -6.75 16.73 0.16
C LEU A 86 -6.04 18.08 0.05
N LEU A 87 -6.70 19.17 0.46
CA LEU A 87 -6.12 20.52 0.45
C LEU A 87 -5.48 20.90 1.79
N ASP A 88 -5.71 20.12 2.85
CA ASP A 88 -5.10 20.32 4.17
C ASP A 88 -3.98 19.29 4.39
N SER A 89 -2.76 19.66 4.02
CA SER A 89 -1.58 18.79 4.18
C SER A 89 -1.14 18.58 5.63
N THR A 90 -1.71 19.32 6.59
CA THR A 90 -1.43 19.10 8.02
C THR A 90 -2.13 17.86 8.56
N ARG A 91 -3.10 17.33 7.79
CA ARG A 91 -3.86 16.15 8.14
C ARG A 91 -3.58 15.02 7.15
N PRO A 92 -3.32 13.83 7.67
CA PRO A 92 -3.16 12.64 6.85
C PRO A 92 -4.52 12.19 6.32
N VAL A 93 -4.50 11.62 5.13
CA VAL A 93 -5.67 10.96 4.55
C VAL A 93 -5.61 9.46 4.84
N ARG A 94 -6.77 8.83 4.82
CA ARG A 94 -6.91 7.38 4.84
C ARG A 94 -7.04 6.89 3.40
N VAL A 95 -6.32 5.82 3.07
CA VAL A 95 -6.47 5.14 1.78
C VAL A 95 -6.79 3.68 2.05
N ASP A 96 -7.92 3.21 1.56
CA ASP A 96 -8.31 1.81 1.61
C ASP A 96 -8.10 1.20 0.22
N VAL A 97 -7.40 0.05 0.19
CA VAL A 97 -7.09 -0.69 -1.04
C VAL A 97 -7.60 -2.10 -0.88
N GLU A 98 -8.35 -2.59 -1.86
CA GLU A 98 -8.76 -3.99 -1.94
C GLU A 98 -8.11 -4.65 -3.15
N PHE A 99 -7.53 -5.83 -2.95
CA PHE A 99 -6.98 -6.65 -4.03
C PHE A 99 -7.11 -8.14 -3.72
N GLU A 100 -7.00 -8.96 -4.76
CA GLU A 100 -6.98 -10.41 -4.62
C GLU A 100 -5.52 -10.89 -4.56
N ASP A 101 -5.20 -11.62 -3.51
CA ASP A 101 -3.89 -12.24 -3.35
C ASP A 101 -3.96 -13.69 -3.83
N GLN A 102 -3.15 -13.99 -4.86
CA GLN A 102 -3.02 -15.30 -5.49
C GLN A 102 -1.63 -15.91 -5.28
N SER A 103 -0.91 -15.43 -4.26
CA SER A 103 0.46 -15.85 -3.94
C SER A 103 0.63 -17.37 -3.85
N VAL A 104 1.83 -17.86 -4.20
CA VAL A 104 2.17 -19.29 -4.13
C VAL A 104 3.43 -19.54 -3.31
N ARG A 105 3.43 -20.59 -2.49
CA ARG A 105 4.61 -21.01 -1.69
C ARG A 105 5.50 -21.89 -2.54
N GLU A 106 6.76 -21.56 -2.64
CA GLU A 106 7.79 -22.38 -3.26
C GLU A 106 8.54 -23.17 -2.17
N LEU A 107 8.38 -24.49 -2.20
CA LEU A 107 9.09 -25.42 -1.32
C LEU A 107 10.49 -25.74 -1.84
N THR A 108 11.31 -26.31 -0.96
CA THR A 108 12.60 -26.90 -1.33
C THR A 108 12.45 -27.87 -2.51
N GLY A 109 13.21 -27.66 -3.57
CA GLY A 109 13.11 -28.43 -4.83
C GLY A 109 12.21 -27.79 -5.91
N GLY A 110 11.71 -26.57 -5.69
CA GLY A 110 11.00 -25.78 -6.72
C GLY A 110 9.52 -26.12 -6.88
N ARG A 111 8.95 -26.92 -5.97
CA ARG A 111 7.52 -27.24 -6.00
C ARG A 111 6.71 -26.03 -5.54
N LEU A 112 5.75 -25.61 -6.35
CA LEU A 112 4.80 -24.55 -6.03
C LEU A 112 3.55 -25.11 -5.37
N ILE A 113 3.14 -24.50 -4.26
CA ILE A 113 1.89 -24.77 -3.55
C ILE A 113 1.05 -23.49 -3.57
N PRO A 114 -0.12 -23.49 -4.22
CA PRO A 114 -1.00 -22.33 -4.20
C PRO A 114 -1.48 -22.04 -2.78
N VAL A 115 -1.42 -20.77 -2.37
CA VAL A 115 -2.15 -20.31 -1.20
C VAL A 115 -3.62 -20.12 -1.63
N PRO A 116 -4.61 -20.54 -0.82
CA PRO A 116 -6.00 -20.25 -1.14
C PRO A 116 -6.18 -18.76 -1.44
N PRO A 117 -6.81 -18.40 -2.58
CA PRO A 117 -7.05 -17.01 -2.92
C PRO A 117 -7.75 -16.30 -1.77
N ARG A 118 -7.26 -15.12 -1.43
CA ARG A 118 -7.81 -14.33 -0.33
C ARG A 118 -7.96 -12.88 -0.76
N ARG A 119 -9.07 -12.30 -0.35
CA ARG A 119 -9.31 -10.88 -0.56
C ARG A 119 -8.63 -10.10 0.56
N VAL A 120 -7.66 -9.30 0.19
CA VAL A 120 -6.85 -8.49 1.10
C VAL A 120 -7.42 -7.08 1.09
N HIS A 121 -7.67 -6.56 2.29
CA HIS A 121 -8.02 -5.17 2.49
C HIS A 121 -6.91 -4.49 3.30
N LEU A 122 -6.29 -3.50 2.68
CA LEU A 122 -5.18 -2.73 3.20
C LEU A 122 -5.66 -1.31 3.50
N THR A 123 -5.59 -0.91 4.77
CA THR A 123 -5.87 0.46 5.20
C THR A 123 -4.56 1.18 5.46
N LEU A 124 -4.34 2.29 4.77
CA LEU A 124 -3.15 3.12 4.85
C LEU A 124 -3.49 4.47 5.45
N ARG A 125 -2.52 5.05 6.17
CA ARG A 125 -2.52 6.47 6.51
C ARG A 125 -1.39 7.16 5.75
N VAL A 126 -1.73 8.23 5.04
CA VAL A 126 -0.83 8.89 4.10
C VAL A 126 -0.74 10.37 4.46
N ASP A 127 0.47 10.83 4.77
CA ASP A 127 0.77 12.27 4.85
C ASP A 127 0.87 12.81 3.42
N LEU A 128 0.38 14.03 3.17
CA LEU A 128 0.30 14.57 1.81
C LEU A 128 1.57 15.30 1.38
N ASP A 129 2.36 15.84 2.33
CA ASP A 129 3.52 16.68 2.04
C ASP A 129 4.67 16.48 3.06
N PRO A 130 5.69 15.67 2.75
CA PRO A 130 5.80 14.82 1.54
C PRO A 130 4.75 13.69 1.51
N CYS A 131 4.45 13.17 0.32
CA CYS A 131 3.54 12.03 0.15
C CYS A 131 4.18 10.76 0.74
N VAL A 132 3.79 10.37 1.96
CA VAL A 132 4.43 9.28 2.71
C VAL A 132 3.40 8.45 3.43
N ILE A 133 3.50 7.13 3.30
CA ILE A 133 2.67 6.19 4.06
C ILE A 133 3.29 6.02 5.46
N ARG A 134 2.56 6.47 6.48
CA ARG A 134 3.03 6.48 7.88
C ARG A 134 2.54 5.29 8.70
N ASP A 135 1.44 4.67 8.28
CA ASP A 135 0.86 3.54 8.98
C ASP A 135 0.09 2.66 7.99
N CYS A 136 0.04 1.36 8.28
CA CYS A 136 -0.77 0.41 7.54
C CYS A 136 -1.40 -0.63 8.46
N ALA A 137 -2.58 -1.10 8.07
CA ALA A 137 -3.27 -2.23 8.67
C ALA A 137 -3.76 -3.15 7.56
N VAL A 138 -3.64 -4.46 7.79
CA VAL A 138 -4.08 -5.50 6.85
C VAL A 138 -5.18 -6.31 7.49
N SER A 139 -6.23 -6.59 6.72
CA SER A 139 -7.31 -7.48 7.10
C SER A 139 -7.64 -8.42 5.94
N LEU A 140 -8.00 -9.65 6.27
CA LEU A 140 -8.48 -10.63 5.30
C LEU A 140 -10.01 -10.59 5.35
N ARG A 141 -10.64 -10.49 4.18
CA ARG A 141 -12.08 -10.74 4.07
C ARG A 141 -12.29 -12.19 3.68
N GLU A 142 -13.10 -12.89 4.46
CA GLU A 142 -13.53 -14.24 4.09
C GLU A 142 -14.30 -14.16 2.77
N HIS A 143 -14.01 -15.06 1.85
CA HIS A 143 -14.88 -15.33 0.72
C HIS A 143 -16.15 -15.99 1.29
N THR A 144 -17.18 -15.21 1.60
CA THR A 144 -18.54 -15.76 1.67
C THR A 144 -18.93 -16.17 0.27
N GLY A 145 -18.72 -17.46 -0.04
CA GLY A 145 -19.23 -18.11 -1.24
C GLY A 145 -20.73 -18.27 -1.23
#